data_AF-A0A6P7GTY8-F1
#
_entry.id   AF-A0A6P7GTY8-F1
#
_cell.length_a   1.000
_cell.length_b   1.000
_cell.length_c   1.000
_cell.angle_alpha   90.00
_cell.angle_beta   90.00
_cell.angle_gamma   90.00
#
_symmetry.space_group_name_H-M   'P 1'
#
loop_
_entity.id
_entity.type
_entity.pdbx_description
1 polymer ?
#
loop_
_entity_poly.entity_id
_entity_poly.type
_entity_poly.pdbx_seq_one_letter_code
_entity_poly.pdbx_strand_id
1 'polypeptide(L)'
;MPYVFCTREKTPWCEYAENAQFGPTTKMLQELAVIHNMVIISPILERDEIHSDSIWNTAVVIDNHGDYLGKQRKNHIPRSGDINEAIYCNEGNSGHPVFETESGKI
;
A
#
# COMPACT_ATOMS: atom_id res chain seq x y z
N MET A 1 -7.24 6.39 5.94
CA MET A 1 -7.64 7.66 5.27
C MET A 1 -9.05 7.54 4.72
N PRO A 2 -9.83 8.63 4.58
CA PRO A 2 -11.06 8.61 3.79
C PRO A 2 -10.77 8.28 2.32
N TYR A 3 -11.78 7.85 1.56
CA TYR A 3 -11.64 7.71 0.11
C TYR A 3 -11.77 9.09 -0.56
N VAL A 4 -10.64 9.74 -0.79
CA VAL A 4 -10.53 11.16 -1.13
C VAL A 4 -10.35 11.43 -2.62
N PHE A 5 -10.19 10.40 -3.45
CA PHE A 5 -9.90 10.56 -4.88
C PHE A 5 -11.04 11.21 -5.67
N CYS A 6 -12.24 11.30 -5.08
CA CYS A 6 -13.37 12.04 -5.65
C CYS A 6 -13.18 13.56 -5.62
N THR A 7 -12.38 14.11 -4.71
CA THR A 7 -12.18 15.56 -4.57
C THR A 7 -11.25 16.10 -5.66
N ARG A 8 -10.36 15.26 -6.19
CA ARG A 8 -9.29 15.63 -7.15
C ARG A 8 -8.26 16.63 -6.58
N GLU A 9 -8.34 16.95 -5.30
CA GLU A 9 -7.39 17.82 -4.61
C GLU A 9 -6.17 17.00 -4.18
N LYS A 10 -4.96 17.59 -4.23
CA LYS A 10 -3.75 16.92 -3.73
C LYS A 10 -3.46 17.24 -2.26
N THR A 11 -3.74 18.45 -1.82
CA THR A 11 -3.53 18.89 -0.43
C THR A 11 -4.88 18.96 0.28
N PRO A 12 -5.02 18.42 1.51
CA PRO A 12 -4.00 17.74 2.32
C PRO A 12 -3.87 16.24 2.01
N TRP A 13 -4.62 15.73 1.03
CA TRP A 13 -4.86 14.30 0.84
C TRP A 13 -3.61 13.44 0.58
N CYS A 14 -2.63 13.97 -0.14
CA CYS A 14 -1.36 13.29 -0.39
C CYS A 14 -0.48 13.15 0.85
N GLU A 15 -0.74 13.88 1.94
CA GLU A 15 -0.01 13.75 3.21
C GLU A 15 -0.32 12.44 3.94
N TYR A 16 -1.42 11.76 3.57
CA TYR A 16 -1.69 10.40 4.02
C TYR A 16 -0.73 9.36 3.41
N ALA A 17 0.02 9.72 2.36
CA ALA A 17 0.94 8.81 1.71
C ALA A 17 2.17 8.56 2.59
N GLU A 18 2.49 7.29 2.82
CA GLU A 18 3.57 6.86 3.72
C GLU A 18 4.49 5.83 3.06
N ASN A 19 5.68 5.61 3.64
CA ASN A 19 6.60 4.59 3.15
C ASN A 19 6.01 3.18 3.37
N ALA A 20 6.01 2.34 2.34
CA ALA A 20 5.41 1.00 2.43
C ALA A 20 6.04 0.06 3.46
N GLN A 21 7.35 0.16 3.70
CA GLN A 21 8.07 -0.71 4.64
C GLN A 21 8.30 -0.06 6.01
N PHE A 22 8.61 1.24 6.00
CA PHE A 22 9.03 1.97 7.19
C PHE A 22 7.97 2.96 7.72
N GLY A 23 6.82 3.06 7.06
CA GLY A 23 5.72 3.93 7.46
C GLY A 23 5.07 3.52 8.77
N PRO A 24 4.43 4.46 9.48
CA PRO A 24 3.83 4.22 10.78
C PRO A 24 2.75 3.13 10.75
N THR A 25 1.94 3.04 9.69
CA THR A 25 0.93 1.96 9.59
C THR A 25 1.59 0.59 9.51
N THR A 26 2.59 0.41 8.65
CA THR A 26 3.30 -0.87 8.53
C THR A 26 3.94 -1.25 9.87
N LYS A 27 4.62 -0.31 10.54
CA LYS A 27 5.25 -0.58 11.86
C LYS A 27 4.25 -1.03 12.92
N MET A 28 3.12 -0.34 13.03
CA MET A 28 2.06 -0.72 13.96
C MET A 28 1.48 -2.10 13.63
N LEU A 29 1.31 -2.42 12.35
CA LEU A 29 0.80 -3.73 11.92
C LEU A 29 1.81 -4.86 12.09
N GLN A 30 3.13 -4.60 11.98
CA GLN A 30 4.17 -5.59 12.28
C GLN A 30 4.05 -6.10 13.73
N GLU A 31 3.82 -5.20 14.69
CA GLU A 31 3.61 -5.57 16.09
C GLU A 31 2.35 -6.43 16.29
N LEU A 32 1.24 -6.05 15.64
CA LEU A 32 -0.01 -6.80 15.71
C LEU A 32 0.08 -8.18 15.04
N ALA A 33 0.83 -8.28 13.94
CA ALA A 33 1.05 -9.54 13.23
C ALA A 33 1.71 -10.58 14.16
N VAL A 34 2.71 -10.16 14.93
CA VAL A 34 3.38 -11.00 15.95
C VAL A 34 2.44 -11.37 17.09
N ILE A 35 1.75 -10.38 17.67
CA ILE A 35 0.85 -10.59 18.82
C ILE A 35 -0.24 -11.62 18.50
N HIS A 36 -0.74 -11.60 17.26
CA HIS A 36 -1.82 -12.47 16.82
C HIS A 36 -1.35 -13.71 16.04
N ASN A 37 -0.05 -13.83 15.74
CA ASN A 37 0.52 -14.86 14.86
C ASN A 37 -0.27 -14.97 13.54
N MET A 38 -0.44 -13.83 12.85
CA MET A 38 -1.26 -13.71 11.65
C MET A 38 -0.55 -12.93 10.55
N VAL A 39 -0.69 -13.41 9.31
CA VAL A 39 -0.33 -12.65 8.11
C VAL A 39 -1.30 -11.47 7.96
N ILE A 40 -0.77 -10.27 7.72
CA ILE A 40 -1.56 -9.06 7.50
C ILE A 40 -1.27 -8.51 6.10
N ILE A 41 -2.32 -8.32 5.31
CA ILE A 41 -2.26 -7.62 4.02
C ILE A 41 -2.90 -6.24 4.20
N SER A 42 -2.12 -5.17 4.01
CA SER A 42 -2.53 -3.80 4.30
C SER A 42 -2.45 -2.90 3.06
N PRO A 43 -3.60 -2.55 2.44
CA PRO A 43 -3.66 -1.57 1.37
C PRO A 43 -3.47 -0.14 1.92
N ILE A 44 -2.47 0.57 1.41
CA ILE A 44 -2.12 1.93 1.80
C ILE A 44 -1.93 2.84 0.58
N LEU A 45 -1.88 4.14 0.84
CA LEU A 45 -1.30 5.11 -0.10
C LEU A 45 0.21 5.15 0.13
N GLU A 46 0.98 4.64 -0.81
CA GLU A 46 2.43 4.59 -0.70
C GLU A 46 3.06 5.88 -1.23
N ARG A 47 4.05 6.39 -0.50
CA ARG A 47 5.01 7.39 -0.96
C ARG A 47 6.36 6.74 -1.21
N ASP A 48 6.83 6.77 -2.45
CA ASP A 48 8.14 6.28 -2.86
C ASP A 48 9.13 7.43 -2.96
N GLU A 49 9.80 7.71 -1.84
CA GLU A 49 10.78 8.79 -1.70
C GLU A 49 12.02 8.58 -2.58
N ILE A 50 12.33 7.32 -2.95
CA ILE A 50 13.49 6.98 -3.77
C ILE A 50 13.22 7.32 -5.24
N HIS A 51 11.99 7.12 -5.71
CA HIS A 51 11.57 7.35 -7.10
C HIS A 51 10.74 8.63 -7.23
N SER A 52 11.39 9.78 -7.00
CA SER A 52 10.83 11.11 -7.23
C SER A 52 9.58 11.44 -6.41
N ASP A 53 9.50 10.91 -5.18
CA ASP A 53 8.39 11.18 -4.26
C ASP A 53 7.02 10.82 -4.88
N SER A 54 7.01 9.75 -5.68
CA SER A 54 5.84 9.29 -6.42
C SER A 54 4.85 8.59 -5.50
N ILE A 55 3.56 8.74 -5.79
CA ILE A 55 2.48 8.16 -5.01
C ILE A 55 1.92 6.92 -5.73
N TRP A 56 1.62 5.88 -4.95
CA TRP A 56 1.15 4.60 -5.44
C TRP A 56 0.00 4.06 -4.59
N ASN A 57 -0.89 3.29 -5.21
CA ASN A 57 -1.86 2.47 -4.48
C ASN A 57 -1.25 1.09 -4.28
N THR A 58 -0.99 0.71 -3.03
CA THR A 58 -0.08 -0.40 -2.72
C THR A 58 -0.63 -1.29 -1.62
N ALA A 59 -0.66 -2.60 -1.87
CA ALA A 59 -0.87 -3.60 -0.84
C ALA A 59 0.48 -4.03 -0.26
N VAL A 60 0.66 -3.87 1.05
CA VAL A 60 1.81 -4.36 1.81
C VAL A 60 1.48 -5.73 2.40
N VAL A 61 2.45 -6.66 2.38
CA VAL A 61 2.31 -7.99 2.99
C VAL A 61 3.29 -8.12 4.14
N ILE A 62 2.76 -8.41 5.33
CA ILE A 62 3.49 -8.65 6.57
C ILE A 62 3.20 -10.09 7.00
N ASP A 63 4.24 -10.88 7.28
CA ASP A 63 4.05 -12.25 7.75
C ASP A 63 3.66 -12.33 9.23
N ASN A 64 3.39 -13.55 9.70
CA ASN A 64 3.03 -13.80 11.10
C ASN A 64 4.18 -13.59 12.11
N HIS A 65 5.42 -13.49 11.65
CA HIS A 65 6.59 -13.13 12.45
C HIS A 65 6.79 -11.61 12.55
N GLY A 66 5.94 -10.83 11.88
CA GLY A 66 6.02 -9.38 11.81
C GLY A 66 7.01 -8.87 10.76
N ASP A 67 7.57 -9.74 9.93
CA ASP A 67 8.50 -9.36 8.88
C ASP A 67 7.74 -8.79 7.66
N TYR A 68 8.33 -7.76 7.06
CA TYR A 68 7.84 -7.22 5.79
C TYR A 68 8.27 -8.17 4.66
N LEU A 69 7.30 -8.86 4.05
CA LEU A 69 7.57 -9.77 2.92
C LEU A 69 7.70 -9.04 1.60
N GLY A 70 6.99 -7.92 1.45
CA GLY A 70 7.01 -7.16 0.21
C GLY A 70 5.74 -6.34 0.01
N LYS A 71 5.55 -5.91 -1.24
CA LYS A 71 4.40 -5.10 -1.65
C LYS A 71 3.98 -5.37 -3.08
N GLN A 72 2.73 -5.07 -3.39
CA GLN A 72 2.15 -5.10 -4.73
C GLN A 72 1.47 -3.75 -5.02
N ARG A 73 1.81 -3.13 -6.15
CA ARG A 73 1.22 -1.87 -6.61
C ARG A 73 0.08 -2.14 -7.57
N LYS A 74 -1.03 -1.43 -7.43
CA LYS A 74 -2.24 -1.60 -8.22
C LYS A 74 -1.95 -1.50 -9.73
N ASN A 75 -2.11 -2.62 -10.45
CA ASN A 75 -1.76 -2.73 -11.87
C ASN A 75 -2.66 -1.89 -12.78
N HIS A 76 -3.95 -1.75 -12.43
CA HIS A 76 -4.91 -1.01 -13.24
C HIS A 76 -5.51 0.14 -12.44
N ILE A 77 -5.20 1.37 -12.86
CA ILE A 77 -5.66 2.58 -12.18
C ILE A 77 -6.93 3.12 -12.87
N PRO A 78 -8.07 3.16 -12.17
CA PRO A 78 -9.32 3.68 -12.71
C PRO A 78 -9.26 5.19 -12.98
N ARG A 79 -10.03 5.62 -13.98
CA ARG A 79 -10.12 7.02 -14.46
C ARG A 79 -11.56 7.48 -14.70
N SER A 80 -12.55 6.78 -14.13
CA SER A 80 -13.97 6.94 -14.47
C SER A 80 -14.78 7.55 -13.33
N GLY A 81 -15.61 8.54 -13.65
CA GLY A 81 -16.51 9.19 -12.70
C GLY A 81 -15.77 9.86 -11.54
N ASP A 82 -16.19 9.56 -10.32
CA ASP A 82 -15.56 10.10 -9.10
C ASP A 82 -14.33 9.29 -8.66
N ILE A 83 -14.01 8.22 -9.37
CA ILE A 83 -12.83 7.38 -9.12
C ILE A 83 -11.65 7.93 -9.94
N ASN A 84 -11.10 9.06 -9.49
CA ASN A 84 -10.01 9.77 -10.17
C ASN A 84 -8.62 9.38 -9.64
N GLU A 85 -8.38 8.09 -9.41
CA GLU A 85 -7.12 7.59 -8.83
C GLU A 85 -5.88 7.95 -9.67
N ALA A 86 -6.01 8.05 -11.00
CA ALA A 86 -4.90 8.40 -11.89
C ALA A 86 -4.36 9.83 -11.73
N ILE A 87 -5.04 10.70 -10.98
CA ILE A 87 -4.51 12.03 -10.62
C ILE A 87 -3.43 11.91 -9.53
N TYR A 88 -3.51 10.84 -8.73
CA TYR A 88 -2.68 10.61 -7.55
C TYR A 88 -1.62 9.55 -7.81
N CYS A 89 -2.03 8.42 -8.40
CA CYS A 89 -1.25 7.20 -8.43
C CYS A 89 -0.84 6.80 -9.85
N ASN A 90 0.37 6.27 -9.96
CA ASN A 90 0.88 5.65 -11.19
C ASN A 90 0.39 4.20 -11.34
N GLU A 91 0.37 3.69 -12.57
CA GLU A 91 0.10 2.28 -12.86
C GLU A 91 1.22 1.39 -12.33
N GLY A 92 0.84 0.34 -11.60
CA GLY A 92 1.78 -0.51 -10.87
C GLY A 92 2.85 -1.16 -11.75
N ASN A 93 4.08 -1.22 -11.21
CA ASN A 93 5.25 -1.83 -11.85
C ASN A 93 5.73 -3.11 -11.15
N SER A 94 4.96 -3.63 -10.19
CA SER A 94 5.28 -4.86 -9.43
C SER A 94 4.83 -6.15 -10.12
N GLY A 95 4.06 -6.07 -11.21
CA GLY A 95 3.48 -7.24 -11.87
C GLY A 95 2.44 -7.95 -10.99
N HIS A 96 2.50 -9.28 -10.97
CA HIS A 96 1.58 -10.15 -10.21
C HIS A 96 2.38 -11.03 -9.24
N PRO A 97 2.98 -10.45 -8.19
CA PRO A 97 3.76 -11.20 -7.23
C PRO A 97 2.87 -12.17 -6.45
N VAL A 98 3.45 -13.30 -6.04
CA VAL A 98 2.86 -14.26 -5.12
C VAL A 98 3.77 -14.33 -3.90
N PHE A 99 3.20 -14.21 -2.71
CA PHE A 99 3.93 -14.22 -1.45
C PHE A 99 3.77 -15.58 -0.79
N GLU A 100 4.91 -16.21 -0.48
CA GLU A 100 4.93 -17.48 0.24
C GLU A 100 4.89 -17.19 1.75
N THR A 101 3.84 -17.69 2.41
CA THR A 101 3.64 -17.57 3.85
C THR A 101 3.47 -18.96 4.46
N GLU A 102 3.56 -19.07 5.79
CA GLU A 102 3.28 -20.33 6.50
C GLU A 102 1.85 -20.83 6.29
N SER A 103 0.91 -19.92 5.99
CA SER A 103 -0.49 -20.24 5.72
C SER A 103 -0.78 -20.57 4.24
N GLY A 104 0.24 -20.51 3.38
CA GLY A 104 0.12 -20.78 1.95
C GLY A 104 0.59 -19.62 1.07
N LYS A 105 0.49 -19.84 -0.24
CA LYS A 105 0.82 -18.84 -1.27
C LYS A 105 -0.37 -17.93 -1.51
N ILE A 106 -0.16 -16.63 -1.34
CA ILE A 106 -1.17 -15.57 -1.51
C ILE A 106 -0.76 -14.55 -2.55
#